data_AF-A0A535JCP6-F1
#
_entry.id   AF-A0A535JCP6-F1
#
_cell.length_a   1.000
_cell.length_b   1.000
_cell.length_c   1.000
_cell.angle_alpha   90.00
_cell.angle_beta   90.00
_cell.angle_gamma   90.00
#
_symmetry.space_group_name_H-M   'P 1'
#
loop_
_entity.id
_entity.type
_entity.pdbx_description
1 polymer ?
#
loop_
_entity_poly.entity_id
_entity_poly.type
_entity_poly.pdbx_seq_one_letter_code
_entity_poly.pdbx_strand_id
1 'polypeptide(L)'
;LPNDYLTKVDTATMATSLEARCPFLDLDLVEFTLRLPAAVAFPQARLKALLRPLVRRYLPEQILGRPKTGFGVPVAQWLRGPLLPAMEEFVLRPGRLITSLIDPAVVRGFMQRHQGGADHATRLWALLALGVWSAVVLERTWSPGDPLPVPRAADPAPV
;
A
#
# COMPACT_ATOMS: atom_id res chain seq x y z
N LEU A 1 -8.63 -1.86 12.94
CA LEU A 1 -8.63 -0.40 13.22
C LEU A 1 -7.25 0.05 13.69
N PRO A 2 -6.61 -0.59 14.70
CA PRO A 2 -5.17 -0.49 14.84
C PRO A 2 -4.50 -1.23 13.67
N ASN A 3 -3.38 -0.72 13.16
CA ASN A 3 -2.44 -1.39 12.24
C ASN A 3 -2.87 -1.55 10.76
N ASP A 4 -3.78 -0.71 10.25
CA ASP A 4 -3.99 -0.64 8.80
C ASP A 4 -3.94 0.81 8.29
N TYR A 5 -5.05 1.37 7.81
CA TYR A 5 -5.02 2.68 7.15
C TYR A 5 -4.73 3.84 8.09
N LEU A 6 -5.29 3.85 9.31
CA LEU A 6 -5.11 4.96 10.25
C LEU A 6 -3.64 5.10 10.68
N THR A 7 -2.98 4.00 11.01
CA THR A 7 -1.56 3.99 11.37
C THR A 7 -0.68 4.48 10.22
N LYS A 8 -0.98 4.06 8.98
CA LYS A 8 -0.23 4.51 7.78
C LYS A 8 -0.39 6.01 7.55
N VAL A 9 -1.61 6.52 7.64
CA VAL A 9 -1.89 7.95 7.47
C VAL A 9 -1.20 8.74 8.57
N ASP A 10 -1.37 8.36 9.83
CA ASP A 10 -0.76 9.01 10.98
C ASP A 10 0.76 9.07 10.87
N THR A 11 1.41 7.93 10.61
CA THR A 11 2.88 7.85 10.44
C THR A 11 3.35 8.76 9.30
N ALA A 12 2.65 8.77 8.16
CA ALA A 12 3.03 9.57 7.00
C ALA A 12 2.84 11.08 7.22
N THR A 13 1.74 11.49 7.87
CA THR A 13 1.47 12.91 8.12
C THR A 13 2.33 13.45 9.25
N MET A 14 2.52 12.70 10.33
CA MET A 14 3.38 13.12 11.45
C MET A 14 4.85 13.21 11.04
N ALA A 15 5.31 12.40 10.08
CA ALA A 15 6.65 12.54 9.49
C ALA A 15 6.88 13.92 8.83
N THR A 16 5.81 14.65 8.48
CA THR A 16 5.85 16.00 7.91
C THR A 16 5.15 17.04 8.78
N SER A 17 4.94 16.76 10.08
CA SER A 17 4.24 17.63 11.04
C SER A 17 2.82 18.04 10.61
N LEU A 18 2.14 17.19 9.82
CA LEU A 18 0.75 17.36 9.43
C LEU A 18 -0.17 16.49 10.29
N GLU A 19 -1.30 17.05 10.68
CA GLU A 19 -2.35 16.32 11.40
C GLU A 19 -3.50 15.94 10.47
N ALA A 20 -3.66 14.65 10.17
CA ALA A 20 -4.79 14.15 9.41
C ALA A 20 -6.03 13.96 10.29
N ARG A 21 -7.19 14.42 9.80
CA ARG A 21 -8.49 14.19 10.44
C ARG A 21 -9.29 13.15 9.65
N CYS A 22 -10.09 12.34 10.36
CA CYS A 22 -10.94 11.29 9.76
C CYS A 22 -12.44 11.54 10.07
N PRO A 23 -13.12 12.46 9.37
CA PRO A 23 -14.50 12.86 9.69
C PRO A 23 -15.52 11.70 9.69
N PHE A 24 -15.28 10.64 8.92
CA PHE A 24 -16.15 9.45 8.90
C PHE A 24 -16.07 8.60 10.17
N LEU A 25 -15.08 8.85 11.04
CA LEU A 25 -14.92 8.19 12.34
C LEU A 25 -15.31 9.12 13.50
N ASP A 26 -16.00 10.21 13.21
CA ASP A 26 -16.62 11.05 14.23
C ASP A 26 -17.60 10.22 15.09
N LEU A 27 -17.58 10.44 16.41
CA LEU A 27 -18.32 9.59 17.35
C LEU A 27 -19.83 9.70 17.13
N ASP A 28 -20.35 10.91 16.93
CA ASP A 28 -21.78 11.14 16.74
C ASP A 28 -22.28 10.47 15.46
N LEU A 29 -21.47 10.54 14.40
CA LEU A 29 -21.77 9.88 13.14
C LEU A 29 -21.76 8.34 13.28
N VAL A 30 -20.75 7.78 13.96
CA VAL A 30 -20.65 6.34 14.18
C VAL A 30 -21.83 5.86 15.03
N GLU A 31 -22.13 6.51 16.15
CA GLU A 31 -23.27 6.17 17.00
C GLU A 31 -24.58 6.24 16.24
N PHE A 32 -24.81 7.30 15.46
CA PHE A 32 -25.99 7.42 14.62
C PHE A 32 -26.11 6.25 13.64
N THR A 33 -25.03 5.94 12.90
CA THR A 33 -25.06 4.87 11.89
C THR A 33 -25.25 3.48 12.49
N LEU A 34 -24.74 3.23 13.70
CA LEU A 34 -24.94 1.96 14.42
C LEU A 34 -26.37 1.76 14.91
N ARG A 35 -27.15 2.83 15.10
CA ARG A 35 -28.57 2.76 15.48
C ARG A 35 -29.50 2.50 14.29
N LEU A 36 -29.01 2.59 13.05
CA LEU A 36 -29.82 2.38 11.85
C LEU A 36 -30.09 0.89 11.63
N PRO A 37 -31.33 0.49 11.28
CA PRO A 37 -31.60 -0.87 10.82
C PRO A 37 -30.71 -1.22 9.62
N ALA A 38 -30.17 -2.45 9.58
CA ALA A 38 -29.29 -2.88 8.51
C ALA A 38 -29.93 -2.75 7.10
N ALA A 39 -31.24 -2.98 7.00
CA ALA A 39 -32.00 -2.80 5.76
C ALA A 39 -32.02 -1.34 5.26
N VAL A 40 -31.85 -0.36 6.16
CA VAL A 40 -31.76 1.07 5.83
C VAL A 40 -30.33 1.48 5.50
N ALA A 41 -29.35 1.02 6.28
CA ALA A 41 -27.94 1.34 6.06
C ALA A 41 -27.36 0.65 4.81
N PHE A 42 -27.80 -0.58 4.55
CA PHE A 42 -27.32 -1.46 3.47
C PHE A 42 -28.48 -2.13 2.72
N PRO A 43 -29.40 -1.36 2.11
CA PRO A 43 -30.51 -1.91 1.33
C PRO A 43 -29.95 -2.80 0.23
N GLN A 44 -30.42 -4.06 0.19
CA GLN A 44 -29.98 -5.07 -0.78
C GLN A 44 -28.44 -5.24 -0.82
N ALA A 45 -27.79 -5.16 0.35
CA ALA A 45 -26.32 -5.24 0.49
C ALA A 45 -25.53 -4.17 -0.30
N ARG A 46 -26.19 -3.08 -0.73
CA ARG A 46 -25.53 -2.03 -1.50
C ARG A 46 -24.68 -1.14 -0.60
N LEU A 47 -23.38 -1.12 -0.85
CA LEU A 47 -22.44 -0.23 -0.15
C LEU A 47 -22.68 1.24 -0.50
N LYS A 48 -22.44 2.12 0.48
CA LYS A 48 -22.58 3.59 0.33
C LYS A 48 -23.99 4.03 -0.09
N ALA A 49 -25.03 3.24 0.21
CA ALA A 49 -26.40 3.52 -0.19
C ALA A 49 -26.94 4.85 0.35
N LEU A 50 -26.59 5.21 1.60
CA LEU A 50 -26.94 6.49 2.21
C LEU A 50 -26.04 7.63 1.74
N LEU A 51 -24.75 7.36 1.54
CA LEU A 51 -23.76 8.39 1.22
C LEU A 51 -23.91 8.92 -0.21
N ARG A 52 -24.18 8.06 -1.20
CA ARG A 52 -24.26 8.46 -2.63
C ARG A 52 -25.34 9.53 -2.88
N PRO A 53 -26.60 9.39 -2.41
CA PRO A 53 -27.60 10.44 -2.55
C PRO A 53 -27.21 11.73 -1.83
N LEU A 54 -26.65 11.63 -0.61
CA LEU A 54 -26.26 12.79 0.21
C LEU A 54 -25.22 13.66 -0.50
N VAL A 55 -24.25 13.04 -1.17
CA VAL A 55 -23.15 13.76 -1.84
C VAL A 55 -23.47 14.15 -3.29
N ARG A 56 -24.64 13.78 -3.82
CA ARG A 56 -25.04 14.06 -5.22
C ARG A 56 -25.07 15.55 -5.55
N ARG A 57 -25.36 16.39 -4.56
CA ARG A 57 -25.34 17.86 -4.70
C ARG A 57 -23.93 18.46 -4.73
N TYR A 58 -22.90 17.70 -4.37
CA TYR A 58 -21.51 18.18 -4.27
C TYR A 58 -20.58 17.57 -5.32
N LEU A 59 -20.92 16.41 -5.88
CA LEU A 59 -20.06 15.66 -6.78
C LEU A 59 -20.76 15.39 -8.13
N PRO A 60 -20.02 15.46 -9.25
CA PRO A 60 -20.56 15.15 -10.57
C PRO A 60 -20.92 13.66 -10.72
N GLU A 61 -21.89 13.35 -11.59
CA GLU A 61 -22.43 11.99 -11.76
C GLU A 61 -21.34 10.97 -12.13
N GLN A 62 -20.32 11.40 -12.88
CA GLN A 62 -19.17 10.57 -13.24
C GLN A 62 -18.41 10.05 -12.02
N ILE A 63 -18.35 10.81 -10.91
CA ILE A 63 -17.72 10.37 -9.66
C ILE A 63 -18.68 9.49 -8.86
N LEU A 64 -19.96 9.86 -8.82
CA LEU A 64 -21.00 9.11 -8.09
C LEU A 64 -21.19 7.70 -8.61
N GLY A 65 -20.97 7.46 -9.90
CA GLY A 65 -21.07 6.15 -10.54
C GLY A 65 -19.86 5.24 -10.31
N ARG A 66 -18.72 5.76 -9.81
CA ARG A 66 -17.48 4.97 -9.73
C ARG A 66 -17.64 3.76 -8.80
N PRO A 67 -17.06 2.60 -9.18
CA PRO A 67 -16.97 1.46 -8.26
C PRO A 67 -16.08 1.82 -7.07
N LYS A 68 -16.29 1.13 -5.94
CA LYS A 68 -15.39 1.27 -4.77
C LYS A 68 -14.03 0.70 -5.16
N THR A 69 -13.03 1.57 -5.22
CA THR A 69 -11.62 1.18 -5.33
C THR A 69 -10.97 1.18 -3.95
N GLY A 70 -10.06 0.23 -3.71
CA GLY A 70 -9.21 0.24 -2.52
C GLY A 70 -8.10 1.31 -2.62
N PHE A 71 -7.28 1.40 -1.58
CA PHE A 71 -6.07 2.23 -1.57
C PHE A 71 -4.86 1.43 -2.10
N GLY A 72 -5.02 0.84 -3.28
CA GLY A 72 -3.95 0.08 -3.91
C GLY A 72 -2.78 0.99 -4.25
N VAL A 73 -1.59 0.64 -3.79
CA VAL A 73 -0.34 1.28 -4.22
C VAL A 73 0.15 0.64 -5.52
N PRO A 74 0.83 1.38 -6.41
CA PRO A 74 1.25 0.89 -7.72
C PRO A 74 2.51 0.00 -7.64
N VAL A 75 2.45 -1.07 -6.84
CA VAL A 75 3.58 -1.99 -6.58
C VAL A 75 4.15 -2.57 -7.88
N ALA A 76 3.28 -2.93 -8.84
CA ALA A 76 3.72 -3.40 -10.15
C ALA A 76 4.58 -2.37 -10.89
N GLN A 77 4.25 -1.08 -10.79
CA GLN A 77 5.08 -0.03 -11.39
C GLN A 77 6.38 0.15 -10.62
N TRP A 78 6.33 0.10 -9.28
CA TRP A 78 7.52 0.25 -8.45
C TRP A 78 8.52 -0.89 -8.64
N LEU A 79 8.06 -2.14 -8.79
CA LEU A 79 8.91 -3.31 -9.07
C LEU A 79 9.51 -3.32 -10.48
N ARG A 80 9.07 -2.43 -11.37
CA ARG A 80 9.72 -2.19 -12.67
C ARG A 80 10.83 -1.15 -12.61
N GLY A 81 11.00 -0.43 -11.52
CA GLY A 81 12.02 0.62 -11.40
C GLY A 81 12.37 0.95 -9.96
N PRO A 82 11.59 1.79 -9.25
CA PRO A 82 11.93 2.29 -7.91
C PRO A 82 12.34 1.24 -6.87
N LEU A 83 11.78 0.03 -6.91
CA LEU A 83 12.10 -1.06 -5.97
C LEU A 83 13.18 -2.02 -6.47
N LEU A 84 13.76 -1.82 -7.66
CA LEU A 84 14.83 -2.68 -8.17
C LEU A 84 16.05 -2.70 -7.24
N PRO A 85 16.55 -1.58 -6.67
CA PRO A 85 17.70 -1.66 -5.76
C PRO A 85 17.36 -2.40 -4.45
N ALA A 86 16.11 -2.36 -4.00
CA ALA A 86 15.64 -3.17 -2.87
C ALA A 86 15.56 -4.67 -3.20
N MET A 87 15.17 -5.03 -4.42
CA MET A 87 15.26 -6.42 -4.88
C MET A 87 16.71 -6.91 -4.91
N GLU A 88 17.64 -6.08 -5.39
CA GLU A 88 19.07 -6.43 -5.39
C GLU A 88 19.59 -6.63 -3.96
N GLU A 89 19.31 -5.71 -3.05
CA GLU A 89 19.84 -5.76 -1.67
C GLU A 89 19.27 -6.91 -0.82
N PHE A 90 17.95 -7.12 -0.88
CA PHE A 90 17.26 -8.04 0.03
C PHE A 90 16.98 -9.41 -0.55
N VAL A 91 16.98 -9.56 -1.89
CA VAL A 91 16.59 -10.82 -2.55
C VAL A 91 17.73 -11.43 -3.35
N LEU A 92 18.57 -10.63 -4.03
CA LEU A 92 19.58 -11.14 -4.95
C LEU A 92 21.02 -11.08 -4.42
N ARG A 93 21.28 -10.27 -3.39
CA ARG A 93 22.62 -10.07 -2.82
C ARG A 93 23.20 -11.41 -2.31
N PRO A 94 24.38 -11.84 -2.80
CA PRO A 94 25.04 -13.03 -2.29
C PRO A 94 25.27 -12.96 -0.79
N GLY A 95 25.04 -14.08 -0.10
CA GLY A 95 25.19 -14.19 1.36
C GLY A 95 23.93 -13.87 2.16
N ARG A 96 22.85 -13.40 1.52
CA ARG A 96 21.52 -13.32 2.14
C ARG A 96 20.95 -14.72 2.35
N LEU A 97 20.24 -14.93 3.46
CA LEU A 97 19.65 -16.24 3.76
C LEU A 97 18.69 -16.69 2.64
N ILE A 98 17.91 -15.76 2.09
CA ILE A 98 16.97 -16.05 1.00
C ILE A 98 17.66 -16.63 -0.26
N THR A 99 18.92 -16.25 -0.53
CA THR A 99 19.68 -16.78 -1.69
C THR A 99 20.14 -18.22 -1.51
N SER A 100 20.09 -18.76 -0.29
CA SER A 100 20.30 -20.19 -0.02
C SER A 100 19.03 -21.02 -0.19
N LEU A 101 17.86 -20.38 -0.22
CA LEU A 101 16.55 -21.02 -0.32
C LEU A 101 15.93 -20.87 -1.71
N ILE A 102 16.26 -19.79 -2.42
CA ILE A 102 15.66 -19.41 -3.69
C ILE A 102 16.78 -19.05 -4.66
N ASP A 103 16.77 -19.70 -5.83
CA ASP A 103 17.75 -19.43 -6.88
C ASP A 103 17.64 -17.98 -7.40
N PRO A 104 18.68 -17.14 -7.21
CA PRO A 104 18.68 -15.76 -7.69
C PRO A 104 18.50 -15.64 -9.21
N ALA A 105 18.92 -16.64 -10.00
CA ALA A 105 18.75 -16.63 -11.46
C ALA A 105 17.27 -16.71 -11.85
N VAL A 106 16.48 -17.52 -11.13
CA VAL A 106 15.03 -17.62 -11.34
C VAL A 106 14.34 -16.30 -11.03
N VAL A 107 14.72 -15.66 -9.92
CA VAL A 107 14.17 -14.35 -9.51
C VAL A 107 14.49 -13.27 -10.55
N ARG A 108 15.74 -13.20 -11.03
CA ARG A 108 16.15 -12.27 -12.10
C ARG A 108 15.33 -12.48 -13.37
N GLY A 109 15.06 -13.73 -13.75
CA GLY A 109 14.20 -14.02 -14.90
C GLY A 109 12.78 -13.47 -14.76
N PHE A 110 12.19 -13.54 -13.55
CA PHE A 110 10.89 -12.91 -13.29
C PHE A 110 10.96 -11.38 -13.30
N MET A 111 12.01 -10.79 -12.73
CA MET A 111 12.21 -9.34 -12.76
C MET A 111 12.32 -8.81 -14.19
N GLN A 112 13.11 -9.48 -15.05
CA GLN A 112 13.27 -9.10 -16.45
C GLN A 112 11.94 -9.18 -17.22
N ARG A 113 11.20 -10.29 -17.08
CA ARG A 113 9.88 -10.43 -17.71
C ARG A 113 8.88 -9.37 -17.22
N HIS A 114 8.94 -9.02 -15.92
CA HIS A 114 8.07 -8.00 -15.35
C HIS A 114 8.36 -6.60 -15.91
N GLN A 115 9.65 -6.26 -16.06
CA GLN A 115 10.10 -5.04 -16.72
C GLN A 115 9.71 -5.03 -18.21
N GLY A 116 9.74 -6.18 -18.87
CA GLY A 116 9.28 -6.36 -20.25
C GLY A 116 7.75 -6.35 -20.45
N GLY A 117 6.96 -6.11 -19.41
CA GLY A 117 5.51 -5.90 -19.50
C GLY A 117 4.65 -7.02 -18.91
N ALA A 118 5.21 -8.20 -18.59
CA ALA A 118 4.47 -9.25 -17.90
C ALA A 118 4.09 -8.80 -16.47
N ASP A 119 3.05 -9.39 -15.87
CA ASP A 119 2.72 -9.15 -14.47
C ASP A 119 3.24 -10.27 -13.56
N HIS A 120 4.27 -9.92 -12.80
CA HIS A 120 4.84 -10.75 -11.74
C HIS A 120 4.89 -9.98 -10.40
N ALA A 121 4.09 -8.92 -10.26
CA ALA A 121 4.17 -8.04 -9.10
C ALA A 121 3.92 -8.78 -7.79
N THR A 122 2.89 -9.61 -7.70
CA THR A 122 2.54 -10.34 -6.47
C THR A 122 3.67 -11.23 -5.97
N ARG A 123 4.31 -12.00 -6.86
CA ARG A 123 5.40 -12.91 -6.47
C ARG A 123 6.67 -12.16 -6.11
N LEU A 124 7.03 -11.13 -6.88
CA LEU A 124 8.21 -10.31 -6.63
C LEU A 124 8.06 -9.51 -5.33
N TRP A 125 6.85 -9.01 -5.06
CA TRP A 125 6.52 -8.36 -3.80
C TRP A 125 6.62 -9.32 -2.61
N ALA A 126 6.12 -10.55 -2.74
CA ALA A 126 6.23 -11.56 -1.69
C ALA A 126 7.70 -11.90 -1.38
N LEU A 127 8.53 -12.04 -2.42
CA LEU A 127 9.97 -12.26 -2.26
C LEU A 127 10.67 -11.09 -1.58
N LEU A 128 10.32 -9.85 -1.96
CA LEU A 128 10.87 -8.66 -1.34
C LEU A 128 10.49 -8.57 0.14
N ALA A 129 9.22 -8.80 0.47
CA ALA A 129 8.74 -8.81 1.85
C ALA A 129 9.45 -9.87 2.68
N LEU A 130 9.66 -11.07 2.12
CA LEU A 130 10.41 -12.15 2.76
C LEU A 130 11.89 -11.77 2.97
N GLY A 131 12.53 -11.18 1.96
CA GLY A 131 13.93 -10.74 2.04
C GLY A 131 14.14 -9.67 3.12
N VAL A 132 13.27 -8.66 3.16
CA VAL A 132 13.30 -7.61 4.20
C VAL A 132 13.05 -8.21 5.59
N TRP A 133 12.06 -9.09 5.73
CA TRP A 133 11.80 -9.77 7.00
C TRP A 133 12.99 -10.61 7.46
N SER A 134 13.64 -11.35 6.55
CA SER A 134 14.86 -12.13 6.84
C SER A 134 15.97 -11.21 7.33
N ALA A 135 16.22 -10.10 6.64
CA ALA A 135 17.24 -9.13 7.00
C ALA A 135 17.03 -8.54 8.40
N VAL A 136 15.77 -8.26 8.78
CA VAL A 136 15.40 -7.69 10.08
C VAL A 136 15.41 -8.73 11.20
N VAL A 137 14.75 -9.86 11.00
CA VAL A 137 14.40 -10.81 12.07
C VAL A 137 15.44 -11.91 12.24
N LEU A 138 15.92 -12.48 11.13
CA LEU A 138 16.81 -13.64 11.15
C LEU A 138 18.28 -13.22 11.09
N GLU A 139 18.63 -12.37 10.13
CA GLU A 139 20.01 -11.93 9.90
C GLU A 139 20.40 -10.75 10.80
N ARG A 140 19.43 -9.97 11.29
CA ARG A 140 19.64 -8.75 12.10
C ARG A 140 20.64 -7.77 11.49
N THR A 141 20.60 -7.65 10.17
CA THR A 141 21.47 -6.78 9.36
C THR A 141 20.76 -5.50 8.93
N TRP A 142 19.49 -5.35 9.29
CA TRP A 142 18.64 -4.22 8.96
C TRP A 142 17.68 -3.92 10.10
N SER A 143 17.38 -2.64 10.33
CA SER A 143 16.41 -2.19 11.34
C SER A 143 15.19 -1.53 10.67
N PRO A 144 13.98 -1.61 11.25
CA PRO A 144 12.78 -0.98 10.69
C PRO A 144 12.85 0.54 10.47
N GLY A 145 13.80 1.24 11.10
CA GLY A 145 14.05 2.67 10.88
C GLY A 145 15.06 2.96 9.76
N ASP A 146 15.75 1.96 9.24
CA ASP A 146 16.74 2.13 8.19
C ASP A 146 16.03 2.40 6.84
N PRO A 147 16.49 3.36 6.04
CA PRO A 147 15.84 3.75 4.80
C PRO A 147 15.96 2.66 3.75
N LEU A 148 14.84 2.20 3.19
CA LEU A 148 14.89 1.25 2.07
C LEU A 148 15.78 1.79 0.94
N PRO A 149 16.59 0.94 0.29
CA PRO A 149 17.39 1.31 -0.86
C PRO A 149 16.45 1.49 -2.07
N VAL A 150 15.82 2.64 -2.13
CA VAL A 150 14.99 3.11 -3.24
C VAL A 150 15.50 4.47 -3.67
N PRO A 151 15.42 4.83 -4.96
CA PRO A 151 15.69 6.19 -5.38
C PRO A 151 14.78 7.12 -4.60
N ARG A 152 15.34 8.09 -3.87
CA ARG A 152 14.54 9.20 -3.34
C ARG A 152 13.95 9.93 -4.54
N ALA A 153 12.68 10.33 -4.46
CA ALA A 153 12.18 11.32 -5.40
C ALA A 153 13.16 12.50 -5.37
N ALA A 154 13.64 12.93 -6.54
CA ALA A 154 14.33 14.21 -6.61
C ALA A 154 13.40 15.23 -5.95
N ASP A 155 13.94 16.10 -5.09
CA ASP A 155 13.16 17.21 -4.54
C ASP A 155 12.42 17.86 -5.72
N PRO A 156 11.10 18.07 -5.63
CA PRO A 156 10.41 18.81 -6.67
C PRO A 156 11.16 20.13 -6.84
N ALA A 157 11.55 20.44 -8.08
CA ALA A 157 12.19 21.70 -8.40
C ALA A 157 11.36 22.83 -7.74
N PRO A 158 11.99 23.81 -7.08
CA PRO A 158 11.26 24.89 -6.43
C PRO A 158 10.31 25.53 -7.45
N VAL A 159 9.03 25.63 -7.04
CA VAL A 159 7.96 26.30 -7.81
C VAL A 159 8.28 27.78 -7.97
#